data_AF-A0ABC8KJL6-F1
#
_entry.id   AF-A0ABC8KJL6-F1
#
_cell.length_a   1.000
_cell.length_b   1.000
_cell.length_c   1.000
_cell.angle_alpha   90.00
_cell.angle_beta   90.00
_cell.angle_gamma   90.00
#
_symmetry.space_group_name_H-M   'P 1'
#
loop_
_entity.id
_entity.type
_entity.pdbx_description
1 polymer ?
#
loop_
_entity_poly.entity_id
_entity_poly.type
_entity_poly.pdbx_seq_one_letter_code
_entity_poly.pdbx_strand_id
1 'polypeptide(L)' 'MDFGWGEPVNIVPVVPPEIAKIVSMFMPASRLEPPMVGGVQVMITLPRAAMVKFKEEMNALN' A
#
# COMPACT_ATOMS: atom_id res chain seq x y z
N MET A 1 -3.00 19.84 4.19
CA MET A 1 -1.99 19.74 5.27
C MET A 1 -0.81 20.69 5.04
N ASP A 2 -0.97 21.74 4.23
CA ASP A 2 0.07 22.75 4.06
C ASP A 2 0.12 23.74 5.23
N PHE A 3 1.27 23.79 5.90
CA PHE A 3 1.61 24.74 6.96
C PHE A 3 2.87 25.57 6.61
N GLY A 4 3.18 25.71 5.33
CA GLY A 4 4.33 26.49 4.81
C GLY A 4 5.33 25.70 3.96
N TRP A 5 5.07 24.41 3.73
CA TRP A 5 5.97 23.47 3.01
C TRP A 5 5.27 22.77 1.84
N GLY A 6 4.05 23.17 1.48
CA GLY A 6 3.23 22.46 0.51
C GLY A 6 2.46 21.30 1.14
N GLU A 7 1.63 20.66 0.32
CA GLU A 7 0.94 19.44 0.72
C GLU A 7 1.92 18.25 0.85
N PRO A 8 1.65 17.27 1.72
CA PRO A 8 2.54 16.13 1.92
C PRO A 8 2.72 15.36 0.61
N VAL A 9 3.98 15.11 0.28
CA VAL A 9 4.37 14.35 -0.92
C VAL A 9 3.86 12.91 -0.88
N ASN A 10 3.73 12.35 0.32
CA ASN A 10 3.18 11.02 0.56
C ASN A 10 2.53 10.94 1.94
N ILE A 11 1.52 10.08 2.09
CA ILE A 11 0.90 9.73 3.37
C ILE A 11 0.89 8.21 3.45
N VAL A 12 1.63 7.65 4.40
CA VAL A 12 1.75 6.20 4.58
C VAL A 12 1.06 5.80 5.88
N PRO A 13 -0.21 5.33 5.83
CA PRO A 13 -0.85 4.77 7.00
C PRO A 13 -0.16 3.46 7.39
N VAL A 14 -0.04 3.22 8.70
CA VAL A 14 0.60 2.01 9.24
C VAL A 14 -0.46 1.15 9.90
N VAL A 15 -0.56 -0.11 9.47
CA VAL A 15 -1.49 -1.06 10.08
C VAL A 15 -0.98 -1.44 11.48
N PRO A 16 -1.82 -1.37 12.54
CA PRO A 16 -1.44 -1.82 13.87
C PRO A 16 -1.00 -3.30 13.88
N PRO A 17 0.09 -3.66 14.55
CA PRO A 17 0.63 -5.03 14.55
C PRO A 17 -0.37 -6.10 15.00
N GLU A 18 -1.30 -5.73 15.87
CA GLU A 18 -2.32 -6.61 16.46
C GLU A 18 -3.31 -7.12 15.42
N ILE A 19 -3.57 -6.33 14.37
CA ILE A 19 -4.55 -6.65 13.33
C ILE A 19 -3.92 -6.90 11.95
N ALA A 20 -2.62 -6.65 11.80
CA ALA A 20 -1.91 -6.68 10.52
C ALA A 20 -2.05 -8.01 9.75
N LYS A 21 -2.20 -9.13 10.45
CA LYS A 21 -2.37 -10.47 9.86
C LYS A 21 -3.78 -10.77 9.35
N ILE A 22 -4.76 -9.93 9.69
CA ILE A 22 -6.18 -10.16 9.44
C ILE A 22 -6.75 -9.10 8.49
N VAL A 23 -6.14 -7.93 8.44
CA VAL A 23 -6.60 -6.79 7.64
C VAL A 23 -5.66 -6.53 6.46
N SER A 24 -6.25 -6.30 5.29
CA SER A 24 -5.59 -5.69 4.14
C SER A 24 -5.95 -4.20 4.10
N MET A 25 -4.95 -3.33 3.96
CA MET A 25 -5.17 -1.88 3.94
C MET A 25 -4.96 -1.33 2.53
N PHE A 26 -5.99 -0.70 1.97
CA PHE A 26 -5.90 0.06 0.73
C PHE A 26 -5.43 1.48 1.01
N MET A 27 -4.46 1.95 0.26
CA MET A 27 -3.88 3.27 0.40
C MET A 27 -3.59 3.89 -0.97
N PRO A 28 -3.71 5.23 -1.10
CA PRO A 28 -3.37 5.92 -2.33
C PRO A 28 -1.86 5.85 -2.57
N ALA A 29 -1.46 5.84 -3.83
CA ALA A 29 -0.05 6.00 -4.19
C ALA A 29 0.46 7.40 -3.83
N SER A 30 1.79 7.50 -3.70
CA SER A 30 2.48 8.78 -3.52
C SER A 30 2.13 9.74 -4.67
N ARG A 31 2.00 11.03 -4.35
CA ARG A 31 1.71 12.07 -5.36
C ARG A 31 2.90 12.29 -6.30
N LEU A 32 4.09 11.81 -5.92
CA LEU A 32 5.31 11.85 -6.70
C LEU A 32 5.47 10.66 -7.66
N GLU A 33 4.50 9.77 -7.75
CA GLU A 33 4.51 8.61 -8.66
C GLU A 33 3.46 8.77 -9.78
N PRO A 34 3.72 9.60 -10.83
CA PRO A 34 2.80 9.79 -11.95
C PRO A 34 2.28 8.49 -12.59
N PRO A 35 3.08 7.42 -12.75
CA PRO A 35 2.58 6.16 -13.33
C PRO A 35 1.50 5.46 -12.50
N MET A 36 1.37 5.80 -11.22
CA MET A 36 0.43 5.18 -10.29
C MET A 36 -0.82 6.04 -10.04
N VAL A 37 -1.01 7.14 -10.78
CA VAL A 37 -2.20 7.99 -10.64
C VAL A 37 -3.46 7.21 -11.00
N GLY A 38 -4.43 7.18 -10.09
CA GLY A 38 -5.64 6.36 -10.20
C GLY A 38 -5.47 4.90 -9.78
N GLY A 39 -4.22 4.48 -9.52
CA GLY A 39 -3.90 3.17 -8.94
C GLY A 39 -4.13 3.14 -7.43
N VAL A 40 -4.13 1.92 -6.89
CA VAL A 40 -4.27 1.67 -5.45
C VAL A 40 -3.13 0.79 -4.97
N GLN A 41 -2.54 1.14 -3.82
CA GLN A 41 -1.57 0.32 -3.13
C GLN A 41 -2.27 -0.48 -2.03
N VAL A 42 -1.87 -1.74 -1.84
CA VAL A 42 -2.46 -2.62 -0.81
C VAL A 42 -1.36 -3.15 0.10
N MET A 43 -1.44 -2.84 1.39
CA MET A 43 -0.58 -3.42 2.42
C MET A 43 -1.19 -4.72 2.95
N ILE A 44 -0.46 -5.82 2.83
CA ILE A 44 -0.90 -7.17 3.20
C ILE A 44 0.20 -7.85 4.01
N THR A 45 -0.17 -8.49 5.13
CA THR A 45 0.74 -9.27 5.96
C THR A 45 0.37 -10.75 5.90
N LEU A 46 1.27 -11.57 5.38
CA LEU A 46 1.11 -13.03 5.30
C LEU A 46 2.39 -13.75 5.75
N PRO A 47 2.30 -15.04 6.13
CA PRO A 47 3.48 -15.89 6.26
C PRO A 47 4.31 -15.87 4.98
N ARG A 48 5.64 -15.96 5.12
CA ARG A 48 6.58 -15.84 4.00
C ARG A 48 6.26 -16.76 2.82
N ALA A 49 5.89 -18.02 3.09
CA ALA A 49 5.53 -18.98 2.05
C ALA A 49 4.25 -18.59 1.29
N ALA A 50 3.23 -18.10 2.00
CA ALA A 50 1.98 -17.64 1.40
C ALA A 50 2.19 -16.35 0.59
N MET A 51 3.08 -15.46 1.04
CA MET A 51 3.39 -14.21 0.33
C MET A 51 3.99 -14.45 -1.06
N VAL A 52 4.75 -15.53 -1.27
CA VAL A 52 5.29 -15.88 -2.59
C VAL A 52 4.16 -16.18 -3.56
N LYS A 53 3.26 -17.12 -3.20
CA LYS A 53 2.11 -17.48 -4.03
C LYS A 53 1.16 -16.29 -4.24
N PHE A 54 0.93 -15.50 -3.20
CA PHE A 54 0.09 -14.31 -3.29
C PHE A 54 0.61 -13.32 -4.35
N LYS A 55 1.93 -13.08 -4.40
CA LYS A 55 2.53 -12.21 -5.42
C LYS A 55 2.38 -12.77 -6.84
N GLU A 56 2.48 -14.09 -7.01
CA GLU A 56 2.24 -14.76 -8.30
C GLU A 56 0.80 -14.54 -8.75
N GLU A 57 -0.18 -14.70 -7.86
CA GLU A 57 -1.60 -14.47 -8.14
C GLU A 57 -1.89 -13.00 -8.48
N MET A 58 -1.28 -12.04 -7.77
CA MET A 58 -1.44 -10.61 -8.07
C MET A 58 -0.82 -10.22 -9.42
N ASN A 59 0.31 -10.80 -9.80
CA ASN A 59 0.92 -10.53 -11.10
C ASN A 59 0.07 -11.01 -12.27
N ALA A 60 -0.77 -12.03 -12.08
CA ALA A 60 -1.69 -12.52 -13.10
C ALA A 60 -2.90 -11.59 -13.35
N LEU A 61 -3.11 -10.59 -12.48
CA LEU A 61 -4.15 -9.57 -12.64
C LEU A 61 -3.72 -8.39 -13.53
N ASN A 62 -2.43 -8.30 -13.89
CA ASN A 62 -1.88 -7.28 -14.79
C ASN A 62 -2.01 -7.66 -16.26
#